data_AF-A0A535N620-F1
#
_entry.id   AF-A0A535N620-F1
#
_cell.length_a   1.000
_cell.length_b   1.000
_cell.length_c   1.000
_cell.angle_alpha   90.00
_cell.angle_beta   90.00
_cell.angle_gamma   90.00
#
_symmetry.space_group_name_H-M   'P 1'
#
loop_
_entity.id
_entity.type
_entity.pdbx_description
1 polymer ?
#
loop_
_entity_poly.entity_id
_entity_poly.type
_entity_poly.pdbx_seq_one_letter_code
_entity_poly.pdbx_strand_id
1 'polypeptide(L)'
;MRWAGIGAAIVAATVDVLYLGYIGRQGAGDPEFLRVPFVAAFIALMAILAAVSTRASAARWRAALLGVSAAGLLLLGFFAMFSIGLPLLAAGLLALLGLIRTLATPAPSGGTPGRLAASGMAAGGAVVAVVMLLAGFSLTEFAIRCPAKGQMGGGGVTMLGGSYSYSCDDGRLTISR
;
A
#
# COMPACT_ATOMS: atom_id res chain seq x y z
N MET A 1 -4.53 -1.80 24.07
CA MET A 1 -4.79 -1.13 22.77
C MET A 1 -3.64 -1.25 21.75
N ARG A 2 -2.40 -1.56 22.16
CA ARG A 2 -1.24 -1.69 21.25
C ARG A 2 -1.25 -2.95 20.37
N TRP A 3 -1.88 -4.02 20.86
CA TRP A 3 -1.89 -5.34 20.22
C TRP A 3 -2.45 -5.36 18.79
N ALA A 4 -3.47 -4.54 18.49
CA ALA A 4 -4.06 -4.49 17.14
C ALA A 4 -3.08 -3.91 16.10
N GLY A 5 -2.37 -2.82 16.46
CA GLY A 5 -1.35 -2.23 15.59
C GLY A 5 -0.11 -3.12 15.47
N ILE A 6 0.30 -3.79 16.56
CA ILE A 6 1.38 -4.78 16.54
C ILE A 6 1.02 -5.96 15.63
N GLY A 7 -0.19 -6.51 15.78
CA GLY A 7 -0.67 -7.62 14.97
C GLY A 7 -0.73 -7.27 13.48
N ALA A 8 -1.30 -6.11 13.14
CA ALA A 8 -1.31 -5.61 11.77
C ALA A 8 0.11 -5.47 11.20
N ALA A 9 1.04 -4.90 11.96
CA ALA A 9 2.42 -4.72 11.54
C ALA A 9 3.14 -6.06 11.32
N ILE A 10 2.98 -7.03 12.22
CA ILE A 10 3.59 -8.35 12.10
C ILE A 10 3.06 -9.08 10.87
N VAL A 11 1.74 -9.10 10.68
CA VAL A 11 1.13 -9.77 9.52
C VAL A 11 1.61 -9.11 8.23
N ALA A 12 1.52 -7.78 8.11
CA ALA A 12 1.96 -7.07 6.92
C ALA A 12 3.45 -7.30 6.61
N ALA A 13 4.33 -7.19 7.62
CA ALA A 13 5.77 -7.43 7.45
C ALA A 13 6.09 -8.89 7.06
N THR A 14 5.35 -9.85 7.61
CA THR A 14 5.51 -11.27 7.25
C THR A 14 5.12 -11.51 5.80
N VAL A 15 4.00 -10.94 5.35
CA VAL A 15 3.57 -11.06 3.95
C VAL A 15 4.57 -10.37 3.03
N ASP A 16 5.12 -9.22 3.41
CA ASP A 16 6.11 -8.49 2.62
C ASP A 16 7.40 -9.31 2.40
N VAL A 17 7.93 -9.90 3.46
CA VAL A 17 9.11 -10.78 3.39
C VAL A 17 8.84 -12.01 2.52
N LEU A 18 7.66 -12.64 2.66
CA LEU A 18 7.27 -13.77 1.83
C LEU A 18 7.10 -13.38 0.36
N TYR A 19 6.52 -12.22 0.09
CA TYR A 19 6.31 -11.68 -1.25
C TYR A 19 7.65 -11.46 -1.97
N LEU A 20 8.59 -10.74 -1.33
CA LEU A 20 9.93 -10.54 -1.87
C LEU A 20 10.72 -11.84 -2.02
N GLY A 21 10.60 -12.76 -1.05
CA GLY A 21 11.26 -14.06 -1.10
C GLY A 21 10.75 -14.95 -2.23
N TYR A 22 9.45 -14.88 -2.55
CA TYR A 22 8.85 -15.62 -3.64
C TYR A 22 9.23 -15.04 -5.01
N ILE A 23 9.09 -13.73 -5.19
CA ILE A 23 9.43 -13.07 -6.46
C ILE A 23 10.93 -13.07 -6.73
N GLY A 24 11.77 -12.92 -5.70
CA GLY A 24 13.22 -13.01 -5.84
C GLY A 24 13.70 -14.35 -6.42
N ARG A 25 12.90 -15.41 -6.31
CA ARG A 25 13.18 -16.73 -6.90
C ARG A 25 12.65 -16.90 -8.33
N GLN A 26 11.80 -15.98 -8.83
CA GLN A 26 11.19 -16.08 -10.16
C GLN A 26 12.07 -15.50 -11.30
N GLY A 27 13.20 -14.86 -10.96
CA GLY A 27 14.18 -14.38 -11.96
C GLY A 27 13.79 -13.04 -12.60
N ALA A 28 14.81 -12.28 -13.04
CA ALA A 28 14.71 -10.87 -13.47
C ALA A 28 14.12 -10.65 -14.89
N GLY A 29 13.12 -11.44 -15.28
CA GLY A 29 12.52 -11.39 -16.62
C GLY A 29 11.33 -10.45 -16.77
N ASP A 30 10.85 -9.83 -15.70
CA ASP A 30 9.61 -9.06 -15.74
C ASP A 30 9.80 -7.64 -16.33
N PRO A 31 9.01 -7.26 -17.35
CA PRO A 31 9.04 -5.91 -17.93
C PRO A 31 8.57 -4.84 -16.93
N GLU A 32 7.76 -5.22 -15.93
CA GLU A 32 7.23 -4.37 -14.86
C GLU A 32 8.12 -4.36 -13.61
N PHE A 33 9.45 -4.26 -13.79
CA PHE A 33 10.45 -4.39 -12.72
C PHE A 33 10.25 -3.45 -11.51
N LEU A 34 9.54 -2.33 -11.67
CA LEU A 34 9.28 -1.36 -10.60
C LEU A 34 8.00 -1.64 -9.79
N ARG A 35 7.08 -2.44 -10.33
CA ARG A 35 5.81 -2.71 -9.66
C ARG A 35 6.00 -3.52 -8.39
N VAL A 36 6.84 -4.55 -8.46
CA VAL A 36 7.20 -5.39 -7.31
C VAL A 36 7.83 -4.60 -6.16
N PRO A 37 8.93 -3.86 -6.35
CA PRO A 37 9.54 -3.10 -5.26
C PRO A 37 8.63 -1.98 -4.75
N PHE A 38 7.78 -1.40 -5.61
CA PHE A 38 6.78 -0.43 -5.18
C PHE A 38 5.76 -1.04 -4.21
N VAL A 39 5.15 -2.18 -4.57
CA VAL A 39 4.18 -2.88 -3.71
C VAL A 39 4.82 -3.28 -2.39
N ALA A 40 6.04 -3.83 -2.44
CA ALA A 40 6.77 -4.20 -1.22
C ALA A 40 7.06 -2.99 -0.32
N ALA A 41 7.60 -1.90 -0.89
CA ALA A 41 7.86 -0.68 -0.13
C ALA A 41 6.58 -0.07 0.46
N PHE A 42 5.45 -0.17 -0.26
CA PHE A 42 4.16 0.28 0.24
C PHE A 42 3.69 -0.56 1.44
N ILE A 43 3.77 -1.90 1.36
CA ILE A 43 3.42 -2.80 2.47
C ILE A 43 4.31 -2.54 3.67
N ALA A 44 5.62 -2.44 3.46
CA ALA A 44 6.60 -2.12 4.50
C ALA A 44 6.27 -0.78 5.20
N LEU A 45 5.97 0.26 4.42
CA LEU A 45 5.57 1.56 4.96
C LEU A 45 4.30 1.44 5.81
N MET A 46 3.27 0.75 5.33
CA MET A 46 2.03 0.55 6.08
C MET A 46 2.25 -0.24 7.38
N ALA A 47 3.14 -1.24 7.37
CA ALA A 47 3.54 -2.00 8.55
C ALA A 47 4.28 -1.12 9.57
N ILE A 48 5.21 -0.27 9.12
CA ILE A 48 5.93 0.68 9.98
C ILE A 48 4.96 1.67 10.60
N LEU A 49 4.05 2.26 9.82
CA LEU A 49 3.04 3.20 10.33
C LEU A 49 2.12 2.53 11.36
N ALA A 50 1.72 1.29 11.12
CA ALA A 50 0.95 0.49 12.07
C ALA A 50 1.74 0.24 13.37
N ALA A 51 3.03 -0.08 13.28
CA ALA A 51 3.90 -0.26 14.45
C ALA A 51 4.12 1.06 15.22
N VAL A 52 4.40 2.16 14.52
CA VAL A 52 4.61 3.49 15.12
C VAL A 52 3.36 3.98 15.83
N SER A 53 2.16 3.67 15.30
CA SER A 53 0.89 4.02 15.94
C SER A 53 0.77 3.50 17.38
N THR A 54 1.53 2.45 17.73
CA THR A 54 1.50 1.83 19.06
C THR A 54 2.26 2.64 20.10
N ARG A 55 3.22 3.48 19.70
CA ARG A 55 4.07 4.27 20.60
C ARG A 55 3.26 5.32 21.36
N ALA A 56 3.64 5.58 22.61
CA ALA A 56 2.95 6.57 23.47
C ALA A 56 3.08 8.00 22.91
N SER A 57 4.23 8.34 22.33
CA SER A 57 4.49 9.61 21.64
C SER A 57 3.60 9.84 20.42
N ALA A 58 3.05 8.77 19.83
CA ALA A 58 2.18 8.83 18.66
C ALA A 58 0.70 9.04 19.02
N ALA A 59 0.33 9.19 20.30
CA ALA A 59 -1.07 9.28 20.74
C ALA A 59 -1.88 10.32 19.95
N ARG A 60 -1.29 11.49 19.68
CA ARG A 60 -1.92 12.58 18.90
C ARG A 60 -2.17 12.20 17.44
N TRP A 61 -1.26 11.44 16.83
CA TRP A 61 -1.30 11.06 15.41
C TRP A 61 -1.84 9.65 15.17
N ARG A 62 -2.21 8.94 16.24
CA ARG A 62 -2.56 7.52 16.19
C ARG A 62 -3.73 7.25 15.25
N ALA A 63 -4.74 8.12 15.26
CA ALA A 63 -5.90 7.99 14.37
C ALA A 63 -5.50 8.18 12.90
N ALA A 64 -4.62 9.14 12.58
CA ALA A 64 -4.08 9.30 11.24
C ALA A 64 -3.28 8.07 10.81
N LEU A 65 -2.32 7.63 11.62
CA LEU A 65 -1.45 6.49 11.31
C LEU A 65 -2.25 5.19 11.08
N LEU A 66 -3.22 4.91 11.95
CA LEU A 66 -4.10 3.76 11.79
C LEU A 66 -5.05 3.91 10.60
N GLY A 67 -5.52 5.13 10.30
CA GLY A 67 -6.32 5.42 9.11
C GLY A 67 -5.55 5.17 7.81
N VAL A 68 -4.30 5.66 7.74
CA VAL A 68 -3.38 5.40 6.62
C VAL A 68 -3.17 3.90 6.44
N SER A 69 -2.71 3.20 7.49
CA SER A 69 -2.42 1.77 7.42
C SER A 69 -3.66 0.92 7.11
N ALA A 70 -4.81 1.21 7.71
CA ALA A 70 -6.03 0.45 7.47
C ALA A 70 -6.50 0.60 6.01
N ALA A 71 -6.58 1.83 5.51
CA ALA A 71 -7.01 2.08 4.14
C ALA A 71 -6.03 1.49 3.12
N GLY A 72 -4.72 1.70 3.33
CA GLY A 72 -3.69 1.18 2.44
C GLY A 72 -3.68 -0.34 2.35
N LEU A 73 -3.71 -1.03 3.50
CA LEU A 73 -3.69 -2.50 3.54
C LEU A 73 -5.01 -3.11 3.05
N LEU A 74 -6.16 -2.50 3.35
CA LEU A 74 -7.46 -2.98 2.85
C LEU A 74 -7.57 -2.83 1.34
N LEU A 75 -7.20 -1.67 0.80
CA LEU A 75 -7.29 -1.40 -0.63
C LEU A 75 -6.33 -2.28 -1.42
N LEU A 76 -5.07 -2.37 -0.99
CA LEU A 76 -4.09 -3.25 -1.63
C LEU A 76 -4.49 -4.71 -1.48
N GLY A 77 -4.97 -5.12 -0.30
CA GLY A 77 -5.47 -6.46 -0.06
C GLY A 77 -6.66 -6.84 -0.94
N PHE A 78 -7.55 -5.87 -1.22
CA PHE A 78 -8.65 -6.05 -2.17
C PHE A 78 -8.14 -6.24 -3.60
N PHE A 79 -7.17 -5.43 -4.06
CA PHE A 79 -6.58 -5.61 -5.39
C PHE A 79 -5.80 -6.92 -5.55
N ALA A 80 -5.22 -7.43 -4.47
CA ALA A 80 -4.41 -8.66 -4.46
C ALA A 80 -5.16 -9.90 -3.94
N MET A 81 -6.50 -9.84 -3.87
CA MET A 81 -7.33 -10.78 -3.08
C MET A 81 -7.10 -12.27 -3.41
N PHE A 82 -6.76 -12.60 -4.66
CA PHE A 82 -6.53 -13.98 -5.13
C PHE A 82 -5.13 -14.56 -4.85
N SER A 83 -4.23 -13.82 -4.19
CA SER A 83 -2.88 -14.31 -3.87
C SER A 83 -2.45 -13.92 -2.46
N ILE A 84 -1.84 -12.74 -2.31
CA ILE A 84 -1.37 -12.21 -1.03
C ILE A 84 -2.42 -11.34 -0.32
N GLY A 85 -3.56 -11.07 -0.95
CA GLY A 85 -4.52 -10.07 -0.48
C GLY A 85 -5.28 -10.49 0.77
N LEU A 86 -5.57 -11.77 0.94
CA LEU A 86 -6.30 -12.29 2.10
C LEU A 86 -5.61 -11.99 3.44
N PRO A 87 -4.29 -12.26 3.62
CA PRO A 87 -3.60 -11.85 4.84
C PRO A 87 -3.43 -10.33 4.95
N LEU A 88 -3.30 -9.59 3.85
CA LEU A 88 -3.28 -8.12 3.87
C LEU A 88 -4.62 -7.53 4.37
N LEU A 89 -5.74 -8.11 3.94
CA LEU A 89 -7.07 -7.70 4.39
C LEU A 89 -7.24 -7.95 5.88
N ALA A 90 -6.75 -9.09 6.38
CA ALA A 90 -6.74 -9.38 7.81
C ALA A 90 -5.91 -8.33 8.58
N ALA A 91 -4.73 -7.95 8.07
CA ALA A 91 -3.90 -6.90 8.66
C ALA A 91 -4.61 -5.53 8.64
N GLY A 92 -5.27 -5.18 7.53
CA GLY A 92 -6.06 -3.96 7.39
C GLY A 92 -7.25 -3.90 8.34
N LEU A 93 -7.97 -5.03 8.51
CA LEU A 93 -9.06 -5.16 9.48
C LEU A 93 -8.56 -4.98 10.92
N LEU A 94 -7.40 -5.54 11.27
CA LEU A 94 -6.80 -5.33 12.59
C LEU A 94 -6.47 -3.85 12.84
N ALA A 95 -5.90 -3.17 11.85
CA ALA A 95 -5.65 -1.73 11.93
C ALA A 95 -6.95 -0.93 12.07
N LEU A 96 -8.01 -1.30 11.34
CA LEU A 96 -9.33 -0.68 11.41
C LEU A 96 -9.99 -0.88 12.79
N LEU A 97 -9.92 -2.10 13.36
CA LEU A 97 -10.40 -2.36 14.72
C LEU A 97 -9.62 -1.53 15.75
N GLY A 98 -8.32 -1.36 15.54
CA GLY A 98 -7.48 -0.45 16.33
C GLY A 98 -7.98 0.99 16.24
N LEU A 99 -8.34 1.45 15.05
CA LEU A 99 -8.87 2.79 14.80
C LEU A 99 -10.24 3.00 15.47
N ILE A 100 -11.19 2.09 15.25
CA ILE A 100 -12.54 2.16 15.84
C ILE A 100 -12.46 2.26 17.37
N ARG A 101 -11.61 1.45 18.00
CA ARG A 101 -11.41 1.52 19.46
C ARG A 101 -10.73 2.81 19.91
N THR A 102 -9.82 3.36 19.10
CA THR A 102 -9.18 4.66 19.36
C THR A 102 -10.21 5.80 19.30
N LEU A 103 -11.22 5.70 18.44
CA LEU A 103 -12.32 6.68 18.35
C LEU A 103 -13.38 6.46 19.44
N ALA A 104 -13.60 5.22 19.86
CA ALA A 104 -14.59 4.87 20.86
C ALA A 104 -14.17 5.29 22.29
N THR A 105 -12.87 5.41 22.57
CA THR A 105 -12.38 5.78 23.90
C THR A 105 -12.66 7.25 24.22
N PRO A 106 -13.32 7.56 25.36
CA PRO A 106 -13.54 8.94 25.79
C PRO A 106 -12.20 9.65 26.03
N ALA A 107 -12.03 10.85 25.49
CA ALA A 107 -10.82 11.65 25.70
C ALA A 107 -10.70 12.00 27.20
N PRO A 108 -9.61 11.63 27.89
CA PRO A 108 -9.30 12.22 29.18
C PRO A 108 -9.06 13.72 28.98
N SER A 109 -9.39 14.52 29.99
CA SER A 109 -9.37 15.99 30.02
C SER A 109 -7.99 16.66 29.84
N GLY A 110 -7.02 16.01 29.20
CA GLY A 110 -5.71 16.56 28.85
C GLY A 110 -5.19 16.05 27.51
N GLY A 111 -5.05 16.96 26.54
CA GLY A 111 -4.18 16.80 25.36
C GLY A 111 -4.61 15.82 24.25
N THR A 112 -5.73 15.12 24.39
CA THR A 112 -6.19 14.15 23.37
C THR A 112 -7.13 14.83 22.38
N PRO A 113 -6.93 14.69 21.05
CA PRO A 113 -7.82 15.28 20.06
C PRO A 113 -9.26 14.77 20.27
N GLY A 114 -10.24 15.68 20.23
CA GLY A 114 -11.66 15.33 20.32
C GLY A 114 -12.08 14.38 19.19
N ARG A 115 -13.17 13.63 19.37
CA ARG A 115 -13.63 12.60 18.41
C ARG A 115 -13.71 13.11 16.96
N LEU A 116 -14.21 14.33 16.74
CA LEU A 116 -14.28 14.99 15.43
C LEU A 116 -12.91 15.23 14.79
N ALA A 117 -11.93 15.66 15.58
CA ALA A 117 -10.57 15.87 15.11
C ALA A 117 -9.87 14.53 14.80
N ALA A 118 -10.09 13.51 15.63
CA ALA A 118 -9.53 12.18 15.42
C ALA A 118 -10.13 11.49 14.18
N SER A 119 -11.43 11.62 13.93
CA SER A 119 -12.07 11.09 12.71
C SER A 119 -11.59 11.82 11.46
N GLY A 120 -11.43 13.15 11.52
CA GLY A 120 -10.88 13.94 10.42
C GLY A 120 -9.44 13.53 10.08
N MET A 121 -8.60 13.32 11.10
CA MET A 121 -7.23 12.80 10.92
C MET A 121 -7.20 11.41 10.31
N ALA A 122 -8.09 10.52 10.75
CA ALA A 122 -8.19 9.16 10.21
C ALA A 122 -8.63 9.15 8.74
N ALA A 123 -9.64 9.95 8.40
CA ALA A 123 -10.11 10.12 7.03
C ALA A 123 -9.02 10.74 6.14
N GLY A 124 -8.35 11.79 6.62
CA GLY A 124 -7.22 12.40 5.91
C GLY A 124 -6.09 11.39 5.67
N GLY A 125 -5.75 10.59 6.68
CA GLY A 125 -4.79 9.50 6.54
C GLY A 125 -5.20 8.46 5.51
N ALA A 126 -6.47 8.04 5.51
CA ALA A 126 -6.99 7.09 4.54
C ALA A 126 -6.87 7.63 3.11
N VAL A 127 -7.28 8.89 2.87
CA VAL A 127 -7.18 9.53 1.55
C VAL A 127 -5.72 9.57 1.07
N VAL A 128 -4.78 9.92 1.96
CA VAL A 128 -3.34 9.92 1.62
C VAL A 128 -2.88 8.53 1.17
N ALA A 129 -3.28 7.47 1.86
CA ALA A 129 -2.91 6.10 1.50
C ALA A 129 -3.44 5.72 0.10
N VAL A 130 -4.70 6.06 -0.19
CA VAL A 130 -5.34 5.77 -1.48
C VAL A 130 -4.65 6.54 -2.60
N VAL A 131 -4.44 7.84 -2.43
CA VAL A 131 -3.76 8.68 -3.44
C VAL A 131 -2.36 8.17 -3.70
N MET A 132 -1.60 7.83 -2.65
CA MET A 132 -0.23 7.32 -2.79
C MET A 132 -0.19 5.96 -3.52
N LEU A 133 -1.15 5.08 -3.25
CA LEU A 133 -1.25 3.78 -3.93
C LEU A 133 -1.57 3.95 -5.41
N LEU A 134 -2.60 4.74 -5.74
CA LEU A 134 -3.03 4.96 -7.12
C LEU A 134 -1.98 5.71 -7.94
N ALA A 135 -1.37 6.75 -7.36
CA ALA A 135 -0.29 7.48 -8.01
C ALA A 135 0.92 6.58 -8.24
N GLY A 136 1.27 5.74 -7.27
CA GLY A 136 2.38 4.81 -7.42
C GLY A 136 2.14 3.75 -8.49
N PHE A 137 0.93 3.16 -8.57
CA PHE A 137 0.59 2.26 -9.68
C PHE A 137 0.68 2.97 -11.03
N SER A 138 0.12 4.18 -11.13
CA SER A 138 0.22 4.97 -12.37
C SER A 138 1.67 5.26 -12.76
N LEU A 139 2.56 5.57 -11.81
CA LEU A 139 3.99 5.78 -12.10
C LEU A 139 4.69 4.48 -12.51
N THR A 140 4.36 3.35 -11.89
CA THR A 140 4.96 2.06 -12.26
C THR A 140 4.53 1.58 -13.64
N GLU A 141 3.34 1.95 -14.11
CA GLU A 141 2.87 1.64 -15.47
C GLU A 141 3.66 2.36 -16.56
N PHE A 142 4.18 3.57 -16.28
CA PHE A 142 4.98 4.33 -17.26
C PHE A 142 6.46 3.95 -17.28
N ALA A 143 6.93 3.17 -16.31
CA ALA A 143 8.33 2.82 -16.17
C ALA A 143 8.65 1.46 -16.80
N ILE A 144 8.47 1.36 -18.13
CA ILE A 144 8.74 0.17 -18.91
C ILE A 144 10.22 0.17 -19.33
N ARG A 145 10.97 -0.89 -18.99
CA ARG A 145 12.33 -1.10 -19.54
C ARG A 145 12.25 -1.98 -20.78
N CYS A 146 12.68 -1.46 -21.93
CA CYS A 146 12.85 -2.28 -23.12
C CYS A 146 14.05 -3.22 -22.97
N PRO A 147 13.93 -4.50 -23.38
CA PRO A 147 15.08 -5.39 -23.46
C PRO A 147 16.09 -4.87 -24.50
N ALA A 148 17.38 -5.03 -24.22
CA ALA A 148 18.47 -4.53 -25.08
C ALA A 148 18.58 -5.24 -26.43
N LYS A 149 17.96 -6.42 -26.57
CA LYS A 149 17.79 -7.17 -27.82
C LYS A 149 16.44 -7.88 -27.82
N GLY A 150 15.79 -7.93 -28.97
CA GLY A 150 14.51 -8.63 -29.18
C GLY A 150 13.30 -7.69 -29.19
N GLN A 151 12.17 -8.26 -29.62
CA GLN A 151 10.90 -7.56 -29.73
C GLN A 151 9.99 -7.90 -28.55
N MET A 152 9.51 -6.87 -27.85
CA MET A 152 8.54 -7.01 -26.78
C MET A 152 7.43 -5.98 -26.98
N GLY A 153 6.23 -6.45 -27.27
CA GLY A 153 5.04 -5.63 -27.41
C GLY A 153 4.04 -5.93 -26.30
N GLY A 154 3.36 -4.90 -25.83
CA GLY A 154 2.29 -5.03 -24.86
C GLY A 154 1.28 -3.90 -25.01
N GLY A 155 0.08 -4.11 -24.49
CA GLY A 155 -0.96 -3.10 -24.48
C GLY A 155 -1.80 -3.20 -23.23
N GLY A 156 -2.27 -2.06 -22.75
CA GLY A 156 -3.07 -1.97 -21.54
C GLY A 156 -4.12 -0.89 -21.64
N VAL A 157 -5.09 -0.97 -20.75
CA VAL A 157 -6.02 0.14 -20.49
C VAL A 157 -5.50 0.89 -19.27
N THR A 158 -5.23 2.18 -19.44
CA THR A 158 -4.89 3.05 -18.30
C THR A 158 -6.10 3.18 -17.38
N MET A 159 -5.88 3.25 -16.07
CA MET A 159 -6.97 3.45 -15.09
C MET A 159 -7.84 4.71 -15.33
N LEU A 160 -7.38 5.65 -16.16
CA LEU A 160 -8.08 6.88 -16.55
C LEU A 160 -8.84 6.77 -17.89
N GLY A 161 -8.92 5.58 -18.50
CA GLY A 161 -9.80 5.32 -19.65
C GLY A 161 -9.17 5.44 -21.05
N GLY A 162 -7.84 5.34 -21.18
CA GLY A 162 -7.16 5.31 -22.47
C GLY A 162 -6.50 3.96 -22.76
N SER A 163 -6.70 3.39 -23.94
CA SER A 163 -5.88 2.28 -24.43
C SER A 163 -4.50 2.80 -24.82
N TYR A 164 -3.45 2.09 -24.42
CA TYR A 164 -2.11 2.34 -24.94
C TYR A 164 -1.52 1.04 -25.45
N SER A 165 -0.82 1.13 -26.57
CA SER A 165 0.03 0.08 -27.09
C SER A 165 1.47 0.56 -27.01
N TYR A 166 2.37 -0.32 -26.57
CA TYR A 166 3.79 -0.07 -26.62
C TYR A 166 4.48 -1.20 -27.37
N SER A 167 5.46 -0.84 -28.19
CA SER A 167 6.40 -1.78 -28.80
C SER A 167 7.80 -1.39 -28.38
N CYS A 168 8.57 -2.38 -27.93
CA CYS A 168 10.00 -2.27 -27.71
C CYS A 168 10.69 -3.08 -28.79
N ASP A 169 11.54 -2.42 -29.58
CA ASP A 169 12.34 -3.04 -30.62
C ASP A 169 13.82 -2.69 -30.39
N ASP A 170 14.63 -3.68 -30.01
CA ASP A 170 16.07 -3.54 -29.74
C ASP A 170 16.45 -2.31 -28.89
N GLY A 171 15.73 -2.12 -27.78
CA GLY A 171 15.96 -1.02 -26.83
C GLY A 171 15.27 0.31 -27.18
N ARG A 172 14.55 0.42 -28.30
CA ARG A 172 13.72 1.59 -28.63
C ARG A 172 12.26 1.38 -28.23
N LEU A 173 11.75 2.31 -27.42
CA LEU A 173 10.35 2.37 -27.01
C LEU A 173 9.53 3.20 -28.01
N THR A 174 8.49 2.60 -28.60
CA THR A 174 7.45 3.31 -29.35
C THR A 174 6.11 3.15 -28.62
N ILE A 175 5.49 4.28 -28.27
CA ILE A 175 4.17 4.30 -27.63
C ILE A 175 3.16 4.84 -28.64
N SER A 176 2.12 4.08 -28.91
CA SER A 176 0.96 4.48 -29.72
C SER A 176 -0.29 4.51 -28.82
N ARG A 177 -0.87 5.70 -28.67
CA ARG A 177 -2.13 5.97 -27.96
C ARG A 177 -3.28 6.07 -28.94
#